data_AF-A0AAW6M6X4-F1
#
_entry.id   AF-A0AAW6M6X4-F1
#
_cell.length_a   1.000
_cell.length_b   1.000
_cell.length_c   1.000
_cell.angle_alpha   90.00
_cell.angle_beta   90.00
_cell.angle_gamma   90.00
#
_symmetry.space_group_name_H-M   'P 1'
#
loop_
_entity.id
_entity.type
_entity.pdbx_description
1 polymer ?
#
loop_
_entity_poly.entity_id
_entity_poly.type
_entity_poly.pdbx_seq_one_letter_code
_entity_poly.pdbx_strand_id
1 'polypeptide(L)'
;GKVVLSNRSEKSGRIVTADAVKIGCGMGNIARRISDAGATENIKSSDGNAAIVHKEMPKIDYPYEISGYPRFCEAARYWLQWAGIPDSVYSDSQGKNDYTDDYKCRGIWVNYLAG
;
A
#
# COMPACT_ATOMS: atom_id res chain seq x y z
N GLY A 1 -9.56 -7.87 24.39
CA GLY A 1 -8.38 -8.75 24.20
C GLY A 1 -7.12 -7.93 24.36
N LYS A 2 -5.99 -8.57 24.70
CA LYS A 2 -4.67 -7.93 24.90
C LYS A 2 -3.65 -8.66 24.03
N VAL A 3 -2.78 -7.91 23.35
CA VAL A 3 -1.57 -8.44 22.69
C VAL A 3 -0.37 -8.04 23.54
N VAL A 4 0.56 -8.97 23.76
CA VAL A 4 1.81 -8.74 24.52
C VAL A 4 2.99 -9.13 23.65
N LEU A 5 3.93 -8.20 23.48
CA LEU A 5 5.21 -8.47 22.86
C LEU A 5 6.29 -8.56 23.95
N SER A 6 7.17 -9.56 23.88
CA SER A 6 8.32 -9.69 24.77
C SER A 6 9.63 -9.62 23.97
N ASN A 7 10.67 -9.07 24.57
CA ASN A 7 12.01 -8.99 23.98
C ASN A 7 12.89 -10.23 24.31
N ARG A 8 12.30 -11.29 24.87
CA ARG A 8 13.04 -12.51 25.25
C ARG A 8 13.56 -13.24 24.01
N SER A 9 14.84 -13.59 24.01
CA SER A 9 15.46 -14.43 22.99
C SER A 9 15.77 -15.82 23.56
N GLU A 10 15.69 -16.85 22.72
CA GLU A 10 16.16 -18.20 23.06
C GLU A 10 17.71 -18.28 23.08
N LYS A 11 18.41 -17.27 22.54
CA LYS A 11 19.88 -17.22 22.51
C LYS A 11 20.41 -16.43 23.71
N SER A 12 21.26 -17.08 24.52
CA SER A 12 21.92 -16.45 25.66
C SER A 12 22.66 -15.18 25.26
N GLY A 13 22.47 -14.11 26.03
CA GLY A 13 23.07 -12.79 25.80
C GLY A 13 22.46 -11.98 24.64
N ARG A 14 21.35 -12.42 24.03
CA ARG A 14 20.66 -11.68 22.95
C ARG A 14 19.28 -11.19 23.36
N ILE A 15 18.88 -10.06 22.78
CA ILE A 15 17.54 -9.47 22.93
C ILE A 15 16.86 -9.39 21.57
N VAL A 16 15.53 -9.49 21.55
CA VAL A 16 14.71 -9.26 20.35
C VAL A 16 14.16 -7.84 20.41
N THR A 17 14.39 -7.06 19.37
CA THR A 17 13.77 -5.74 19.17
C THR A 17 12.67 -5.84 18.12
N ALA A 18 11.70 -4.94 18.19
CA ALA A 18 10.68 -4.79 17.16
C ALA A 18 10.43 -3.30 16.95
N ASP A 19 10.53 -2.87 15.70
CA ASP A 19 10.37 -1.46 15.34
C ASP A 19 8.90 -1.11 15.05
N ALA A 20 8.11 -2.07 14.58
CA ALA A 20 6.71 -1.88 14.27
C ALA A 20 5.86 -3.15 14.51
N VAL A 21 4.61 -2.94 14.90
CA VAL A 21 3.60 -4.01 15.02
C VAL A 21 2.42 -3.65 14.11
N LYS A 22 2.10 -4.55 13.18
CA LYS A 22 0.92 -4.45 12.32
C LYS A 22 -0.24 -5.19 12.97
N ILE A 23 -1.32 -4.47 13.26
CA ILE A 23 -2.57 -5.03 13.80
C ILE A 23 -3.67 -4.92 12.74
N GLY A 24 -4.42 -6.00 12.54
CA GLY A 24 -5.60 -6.01 11.68
C GLY A 24 -5.65 -7.22 10.77
N CYS A 25 -6.81 -7.89 10.75
CA CYS A 25 -7.13 -9.01 9.85
C CYS A 25 -8.64 -9.13 9.58
N GLY A 26 -9.43 -8.06 9.82
CA GLY A 26 -10.88 -8.05 9.53
C GLY A 26 -11.18 -8.05 8.03
N MET A 27 -12.42 -7.78 7.63
CA MET A 27 -12.78 -7.64 6.21
C MET A 27 -12.12 -6.38 5.61
N GLY A 28 -11.64 -6.46 4.37
CA GLY A 28 -11.23 -5.29 3.60
C GLY A 28 -12.36 -4.27 3.53
N ASN A 29 -12.08 -3.02 3.88
CA ASN A 29 -13.05 -1.91 3.81
C ASN A 29 -12.60 -0.83 2.82
N ILE A 30 -11.73 -1.21 1.88
CA ILE A 30 -11.21 -0.29 0.88
C ILE A 30 -12.10 -0.35 -0.34
N ALA A 31 -12.53 0.83 -0.79
CA ALA A 31 -13.29 1.00 -2.01
C ALA A 31 -12.39 1.63 -3.08
N ARG A 32 -12.29 0.97 -4.23
CA ARG A 32 -11.37 1.34 -5.30
C ARG A 32 -12.08 2.11 -6.41
N ARG A 33 -11.40 3.09 -6.98
CA ARG A 33 -11.80 3.79 -8.21
C ARG A 33 -10.56 4.25 -8.96
N ILE A 34 -10.64 4.31 -10.29
CA ILE A 34 -9.62 4.94 -11.13
C ILE A 34 -9.64 6.45 -10.89
N SER A 35 -8.47 7.11 -10.98
CA SER A 35 -8.38 8.56 -10.86
C SER A 35 -9.17 9.27 -11.97
N ASP A 36 -9.69 10.46 -11.70
CA ASP A 36 -10.43 11.26 -12.69
C ASP A 36 -9.54 11.71 -13.85
N ALA A 37 -8.22 11.74 -13.65
CA ALA A 37 -7.21 12.03 -14.66
C ALA A 37 -6.79 10.79 -15.48
N GLY A 38 -7.45 9.63 -15.26
CA GLY A 38 -7.15 8.37 -15.91
C GLY A 38 -6.11 7.52 -15.17
N ALA A 39 -5.66 6.43 -15.82
CA ALA A 39 -4.62 5.55 -15.33
C ALA A 39 -3.41 5.54 -16.28
N THR A 40 -2.20 5.41 -15.73
CA THR A 40 -0.97 5.21 -16.50
C THR A 40 -0.67 3.72 -16.65
N GLU A 41 0.00 3.35 -17.74
CA GLU A 41 0.43 1.97 -17.94
C GLU A 41 1.55 1.55 -16.99
N ASN A 42 1.59 0.25 -16.69
CA ASN A 42 2.67 -0.36 -15.91
C ASN A 42 3.88 -0.58 -16.81
N ILE A 43 4.91 0.25 -16.62
CA ILE A 43 6.18 0.15 -17.36
C ILE A 43 7.18 -0.64 -16.52
N LYS A 44 7.93 -1.54 -17.15
CA LYS A 44 9.01 -2.26 -16.47
C LYS A 44 10.11 -1.29 -16.08
N SER A 45 10.74 -1.53 -14.93
CA SER A 45 11.88 -0.74 -14.47
C SER A 45 13.09 -0.77 -15.43
N SER A 46 13.20 -1.80 -16.28
CA SER A 46 14.21 -1.88 -17.35
C SER A 46 13.97 -0.88 -18.48
N ASP A 47 12.73 -0.42 -18.66
CA ASP A 47 12.29 0.34 -19.83
C ASP A 47 12.16 1.83 -19.49
N GLY A 48 13.05 2.35 -18.62
CA GLY A 48 12.94 3.65 -17.94
C GLY A 48 12.88 4.91 -18.83
N ASN A 49 13.02 4.76 -20.15
CA ASN A 49 12.88 5.84 -21.14
C ASN A 49 11.62 5.71 -22.02
N ALA A 50 10.73 4.74 -21.77
CA ALA A 50 9.45 4.68 -22.46
C ALA A 50 8.59 5.89 -22.06
N ALA A 51 8.15 6.68 -23.04
CA ALA A 51 7.27 7.81 -22.78
C ALA A 51 6.03 7.36 -22.00
N ILE A 52 5.64 8.12 -20.98
CA ILE A 52 4.37 7.88 -20.27
C ILE A 52 3.25 8.10 -21.29
N VAL A 53 2.67 7.02 -21.80
CA VAL A 53 1.53 7.10 -22.70
C VAL A 53 0.30 7.37 -21.85
N HIS A 54 -0.12 8.64 -21.83
CA HIS A 54 -1.45 9.00 -21.35
C HIS A 54 -2.47 8.53 -22.40
N LYS A 55 -3.00 7.32 -22.24
CA LYS A 55 -4.17 6.91 -23.01
C LYS A 55 -5.38 7.63 -22.42
N GLU A 56 -6.05 8.43 -23.25
CA GLU A 56 -7.40 8.88 -22.92
C GLU A 56 -8.27 7.64 -22.73
N MET A 57 -8.61 7.36 -21.48
CA MET A 57 -9.53 6.29 -21.17
C MET A 57 -10.95 6.78 -21.49
N PRO A 58 -11.81 5.90 -22.05
CA PRO A 58 -13.22 6.24 -22.17
C PRO A 58 -13.76 6.60 -20.79
N LYS A 59 -14.59 7.65 -20.72
CA LYS A 59 -15.22 8.13 -19.49
C LYS A 59 -16.32 7.17 -19.06
N ILE A 60 -15.90 6.01 -18.57
CA ILE A 60 -16.75 4.99 -17.96
C ILE A 60 -16.97 5.38 -16.51
N ASP A 61 -18.22 5.26 -16.04
CA ASP A 61 -18.52 5.43 -14.62
C ASP A 61 -18.00 4.19 -13.86
N TYR A 62 -16.96 4.39 -13.06
CA TYR A 62 -16.39 3.34 -12.23
C TYR A 62 -16.94 3.51 -10.80
N PRO A 63 -17.95 2.70 -10.40
CA PRO A 63 -18.41 2.75 -9.03
C PRO A 63 -17.31 2.31 -8.08
N TYR A 64 -17.40 2.76 -6.84
CA TYR A 64 -16.52 2.30 -5.78
C TYR A 64 -16.78 0.82 -5.46
N GLU A 65 -15.74 -0.02 -5.59
CA GLU A 65 -15.85 -1.45 -5.33
C GLU A 65 -14.97 -1.89 -4.15
N ILE A 66 -15.55 -2.73 -3.28
CA ILE A 66 -14.82 -3.42 -2.22
C ILE A 66 -14.15 -4.69 -2.74
N SER A 67 -13.03 -5.09 -2.14
CA SER A 67 -12.29 -6.29 -2.58
C SER A 67 -13.03 -7.61 -2.32
N GLY A 68 -13.84 -7.68 -1.25
CA GLY A 68 -14.46 -8.91 -0.77
C GLY A 68 -13.50 -9.89 -0.07
N TYR A 69 -12.22 -9.55 0.08
CA TYR A 69 -11.22 -10.40 0.71
C TYR A 69 -10.89 -9.98 2.15
N PRO A 70 -10.38 -10.90 2.99
CA PRO A 70 -9.80 -10.53 4.27
C PRO A 70 -8.70 -9.49 4.10
N ARG A 71 -8.58 -8.56 5.06
CA ARG A 71 -7.68 -7.41 4.95
C ARG A 71 -6.20 -7.76 4.88
N PHE A 72 -5.79 -8.94 5.34
CA PHE A 72 -4.41 -9.38 5.17
C PHE A 72 -4.07 -9.83 3.75
N CYS A 73 -5.09 -10.11 2.92
CA CYS A 73 -4.94 -10.38 1.49
C CYS A 73 -4.90 -9.10 0.66
N GLU A 74 -5.17 -7.94 1.26
CA GLU A 74 -5.11 -6.65 0.57
C GLU A 74 -3.68 -6.27 0.23
N ALA A 75 -3.55 -5.51 -0.86
CA ALA A 75 -2.31 -4.90 -1.28
C ALA A 75 -1.77 -3.92 -0.19
N ALA A 76 -0.46 -3.69 -0.17
CA ALA A 76 0.19 -2.82 0.82
C ALA A 76 -0.40 -1.41 0.81
N ARG A 77 -0.67 -0.86 -0.38
CA ARG A 77 -1.32 0.45 -0.56
C ARG A 77 -2.62 0.55 0.24
N TYR A 78 -3.49 -0.44 0.09
CA TYR A 78 -4.82 -0.47 0.69
C TYR A 78 -4.74 -0.64 2.21
N TRP A 79 -3.78 -1.44 2.69
CA TRP A 79 -3.56 -1.54 4.12
C TRP A 79 -3.07 -0.22 4.73
N LEU A 80 -2.16 0.49 4.07
CA LEU A 80 -1.63 1.77 4.56
C LEU A 80 -2.70 2.85 4.59
N GLN A 81 -3.56 2.90 3.57
CA GLN A 81 -4.74 3.76 3.57
C GLN A 81 -5.62 3.52 4.79
N TRP A 82 -5.94 2.25 5.08
CA TRP A 82 -6.72 1.90 6.28
C TRP A 82 -5.99 2.25 7.58
N ALA A 83 -4.67 2.09 7.62
CA ALA A 83 -3.83 2.42 8.77
C ALA A 83 -3.74 3.93 9.04
N GLY A 84 -4.33 4.78 8.19
CA GLY A 84 -4.34 6.24 8.35
C GLY A 84 -3.02 6.89 7.95
N ILE A 85 -2.19 6.21 7.15
CA ILE A 85 -0.96 6.76 6.59
C ILE A 85 -1.33 7.82 5.54
N PRO A 86 -0.58 8.93 5.41
CA PRO A 86 -0.85 9.95 4.40
C PRO A 86 -0.84 9.40 2.97
N ASP A 87 -1.69 9.97 2.10
CA ASP A 87 -1.77 9.60 0.69
C ASP A 87 -0.46 9.82 -0.07
N SER A 88 0.34 10.81 0.31
CA SER A 88 1.70 11.03 -0.19
C SER A 88 2.66 9.86 0.06
N VAL A 89 2.35 8.97 1.00
CA VAL A 89 3.14 7.78 1.33
C VAL A 89 2.59 6.54 0.62
N TYR A 90 1.27 6.35 0.61
CA TYR A 90 0.66 5.15 0.03
C TYR A 90 0.25 5.28 -1.43
N SER A 91 0.19 6.50 -1.99
CA SER A 91 -0.28 6.79 -3.34
C SER A 91 0.50 7.95 -3.98
N ASP A 92 1.79 7.75 -4.22
CA ASP A 92 2.69 8.70 -4.91
C ASP A 92 2.11 9.16 -6.27
N SER A 93 1.48 8.25 -7.02
CA SER A 93 0.83 8.56 -8.30
C SER A 93 -0.55 9.22 -8.17
N GLN A 94 -1.05 9.41 -6.95
CA GLN A 94 -2.41 9.89 -6.65
C GLN A 94 -3.51 9.04 -7.33
N GLY A 95 -3.34 7.71 -7.34
CA GLY A 95 -4.31 6.77 -7.90
C GLY A 95 -4.24 6.64 -9.43
N LYS A 96 -3.23 7.23 -10.09
CA LYS A 96 -2.99 7.05 -11.53
C LYS A 96 -2.34 5.70 -11.84
N ASN A 97 -1.57 5.15 -10.91
CA ASN A 97 -0.90 3.87 -11.06
C ASN A 97 -1.02 3.03 -9.78
N ASP A 98 -2.07 2.21 -9.73
CA ASP A 98 -2.36 1.36 -8.57
C ASP A 98 -1.24 0.35 -8.30
N TYR A 99 -0.66 -0.23 -9.36
CA TYR A 99 0.41 -1.22 -9.24
C TYR A 99 1.70 -0.58 -8.71
N THR A 100 2.09 0.56 -9.25
CA THR A 100 3.28 1.28 -8.81
C THR A 100 3.15 1.78 -7.38
N ASP A 101 1.99 2.32 -7.02
CA ASP A 101 1.73 2.75 -5.65
C ASP A 101 1.78 1.58 -4.66
N ASP A 102 1.29 0.39 -5.03
CA ASP A 102 1.32 -0.81 -4.16
C ASP A 102 2.73 -1.25 -3.76
N TYR A 103 3.67 -1.34 -4.69
CA TYR A 103 5.00 -1.82 -4.33
C TYR A 103 5.89 -0.71 -3.77
N LYS A 104 5.78 0.53 -4.25
CA LYS A 104 6.63 1.65 -3.80
C LYS A 104 6.32 2.08 -2.37
N CYS A 105 5.04 2.10 -2.00
CA CYS A 105 4.63 2.56 -0.67
C CYS A 105 5.26 1.77 0.47
N ARG A 106 5.66 0.51 0.24
CA ARG A 106 6.26 -0.38 1.25
C ARG A 106 7.56 0.19 1.83
N GLY A 107 8.42 0.74 0.98
CA GLY A 107 9.67 1.36 1.43
C GLY A 107 9.46 2.76 1.98
N ILE A 108 8.62 3.57 1.31
CA ILE A 108 8.32 4.95 1.72
C ILE A 108 7.66 4.97 3.10
N TRP A 109 6.78 4.01 3.38
CA TRP A 109 6.15 3.86 4.70
C TRP A 109 7.16 3.62 5.82
N VAL A 110 8.19 2.79 5.59
CA VAL A 110 9.24 2.56 6.59
C VAL A 110 9.99 3.86 6.88
N ASN A 111 10.31 4.63 5.84
CA ASN A 111 10.94 5.94 6.01
C ASN A 111 10.03 6.89 6.80
N TYR A 112 8.73 6.93 6.49
CA TYR A 112 7.75 7.73 7.22
C TYR A 112 7.67 7.37 8.72
N LEU A 113 7.83 6.10 9.08
CA LEU A 113 7.88 5.68 10.48
C LEU A 113 9.19 6.04 11.18
N ALA A 114 10.30 6.16 10.43
CA ALA A 114 11.62 6.44 10.99
C ALA A 114 11.84 7.92 11.34
N GLY A 115 11.02 8.83 10.78
CA GLY A 115 11.15 10.29 10.97
C GLY A 115 11.95 10.93 9.85
#